data_AF-A0A7K2M4Y4-F1
#
_entry.id   AF-A0A7K2M4Y4-F1
#
_cell.length_a   1.000
_cell.length_b   1.000
_cell.length_c   1.000
_cell.angle_alpha   90.00
_cell.angle_beta   90.00
_cell.angle_gamma   90.00
#
_symmetry.space_group_name_H-M   'P 1'
#
loop_
_entity.id
_entity.type
_entity.pdbx_description
1 polymer ?
#
loop_
_entity_poly.entity_id
_entity_poly.type
_entity_poly.pdbx_seq_one_letter_code
_entity_poly.pdbx_strand_id
1 'polypeptide(L)' 'VLARHAADVHARAVAVGRSPRGPVAQFTDGSFTTALTHTAECTVVLVDAEHTPRRLTKDSLAELRGSAV' A
#
# COMPACT_ATOMS: atom_id res chain seq x y z
N VAL A 1 13.54 -1.87 2.69
CA VAL A 1 14.20 -2.22 1.41
C VAL A 1 13.46 -1.65 0.22
N LEU A 2 12.19 -2.01 -0.04
CA LEU A 2 11.48 -1.52 -1.25
C LEU A 2 11.33 0.01 -1.31
N ALA A 3 10.90 0.67 -0.24
CA ALA A 3 10.76 2.13 -0.21
C ALA A 3 12.08 2.85 -0.53
N ARG A 4 13.18 2.36 0.06
CA ARG A 4 14.52 2.88 -0.19
C ARG A 4 14.94 2.69 -1.64
N HIS A 5 14.73 1.48 -2.18
CA HIS A 5 15.02 1.19 -3.57
C HIS A 5 14.21 2.09 -4.53
N ALA A 6 12.93 2.31 -4.25
CA ALA A 6 12.09 3.21 -5.03
C ALA A 6 12.62 4.65 -5.04
N ALA A 7 13.14 5.14 -3.91
CA ALA A 7 13.81 6.44 -3.84
C ALA A 7 15.12 6.46 -4.62
N ASP A 8 15.97 5.43 -4.48
CA ASP A 8 17.27 5.33 -5.15
C ASP A 8 17.14 5.31 -6.69
N VAL A 9 16.04 4.76 -7.23
CA VAL A 9 15.78 4.75 -8.68
C VAL A 9 14.88 5.91 -9.14
N HIS A 10 14.57 6.86 -8.26
CA HIS A 10 13.67 7.98 -8.53
C HIS A 10 12.29 7.55 -9.07
N ALA A 11 11.74 6.46 -8.52
CA ALA A 11 10.40 6.01 -8.87
C ALA A 11 9.36 7.10 -8.53
N ARG A 12 8.49 7.40 -9.48
CA ARG A 12 7.37 8.34 -9.25
C ARG A 12 6.22 7.71 -8.48
N ALA A 13 6.07 6.39 -8.59
CA ALA A 13 5.06 5.63 -7.87
C ALA A 13 5.47 4.18 -7.65
N VAL A 14 4.88 3.56 -6.62
CA VAL A 14 4.94 2.12 -6.35
C VAL A 14 3.52 1.57 -6.36
N ALA A 15 3.27 0.59 -7.24
CA ALA A 15 2.00 -0.12 -7.29
C ALA A 15 2.09 -1.41 -6.46
N VAL A 16 1.10 -1.64 -5.60
CA VAL A 16 0.95 -2.86 -4.80
C VAL A 16 -0.38 -3.51 -5.11
N GLY A 17 -0.37 -4.83 -5.27
CA GLY A 17 -1.57 -5.62 -5.47
C GLY A 17 -2.29 -5.98 -4.16
N ARG A 18 -3.42 -6.68 -4.28
CA ARG A 18 -4.06 -7.36 -3.16
C ARG A 18 -3.19 -8.50 -2.63
N SER A 19 -3.09 -8.61 -1.31
CA SER A 19 -2.42 -9.72 -0.65
C SER A 19 -3.34 -10.95 -0.64
N PRO A 20 -2.82 -12.16 -0.95
CA PRO A 20 -3.60 -13.40 -0.82
C PRO A 20 -3.94 -13.72 0.65
N ARG A 21 -3.29 -13.04 1.61
CA ARG A 21 -3.57 -13.20 3.05
C ARG A 21 -4.78 -12.35 3.51
N GLY A 22 -5.45 -11.68 2.59
CA GLY A 22 -6.62 -10.86 2.86
C GLY A 22 -6.31 -9.43 3.33
N PRO A 23 -7.34 -8.56 3.34
CA PRO A 23 -7.21 -7.13 3.64
C PRO A 23 -6.76 -6.84 5.07
N VAL A 24 -7.25 -7.59 6.06
CA VAL A 24 -6.87 -7.40 7.48
C VAL A 24 -5.35 -7.56 7.66
N ALA A 25 -4.78 -8.65 7.15
CA ALA A 25 -3.34 -8.89 7.23
C ALA A 25 -2.53 -7.90 6.38
N GLN A 26 -3.10 -7.39 5.30
CA GLN A 26 -2.42 -6.48 4.38
C GLN A 26 -2.28 -5.05 4.93
N PHE A 27 -3.27 -4.56 5.66
CA PHE A 27 -3.36 -3.15 6.06
C PHE A 27 -3.21 -2.93 7.57
N THR A 28 -3.02 -3.98 8.36
CA THR A 28 -2.72 -3.83 9.80
C THR A 28 -1.36 -3.18 10.03
N ASP A 29 -1.18 -2.59 11.22
CA ASP A 29 0.08 -2.00 11.62
C ASP A 29 1.17 -3.08 11.71
N GLY A 30 2.36 -2.75 11.23
CA GLY A 30 3.47 -3.72 11.09
C GLY A 30 3.41 -4.57 9.82
N SER A 31 2.35 -4.47 9.01
CA SER A 31 2.32 -5.11 7.69
C SER A 31 3.29 -4.45 6.71
N PHE A 32 3.65 -5.20 5.66
CA PHE A 32 4.48 -4.69 4.57
C PHE A 32 3.86 -3.45 3.90
N THR A 33 2.56 -3.49 3.57
CA THR A 33 1.88 -2.39 2.86
C THR A 33 1.83 -1.14 3.71
N THR A 34 1.55 -1.28 5.01
CA THR A 34 1.56 -0.15 5.94
C THR A 34 2.96 0.42 6.06
N ALA A 35 3.98 -0.40 6.32
CA ALA A 35 5.37 0.06 6.39
C ALA A 35 5.81 0.78 5.10
N LEU A 36 5.45 0.23 3.92
CA LEU A 36 5.75 0.84 2.62
C LEU A 36 5.05 2.20 2.46
N THR A 37 3.76 2.28 2.77
CA THR A 37 2.97 3.53 2.68
C THR A 37 3.52 4.62 3.58
N HIS A 38 4.07 4.25 4.74
CA HIS A 38 4.66 5.21 5.69
C HIS A 38 6.07 5.67 5.32
N THR A 39 6.83 4.86 4.56
CA THR A 39 8.27 5.10 4.33
C THR A 39 8.62 5.49 2.91
N ALA A 40 7.72 5.24 1.94
CA ALA A 40 7.94 5.66 0.56
C ALA A 40 7.83 7.18 0.43
N GLU A 41 8.84 7.80 -0.19
CA GLU A 41 8.82 9.23 -0.54
C GLU A 41 7.95 9.52 -1.78
N CYS A 42 7.61 8.47 -2.54
CA CYS A 42 6.80 8.54 -3.74
C CYS A 42 5.36 8.04 -3.49
N THR A 43 4.50 8.19 -4.49
CA THR A 43 3.10 7.79 -4.37
C THR A 43 2.96 6.27 -4.34
N VAL A 44 2.30 5.72 -3.32
CA VAL A 44 1.95 4.30 -3.27
C VAL A 44 0.50 4.14 -3.74
N VAL A 45 0.23 3.20 -4.63
CA VAL A 45 -1.11 2.91 -5.15
C VAL A 45 -1.45 1.43 -4.97
N LEU A 46 -2.64 1.15 -4.46
CA LEU A 46 -3.25 -0.18 -4.47
C LEU A 46 -3.90 -0.39 -5.83
N VAL A 47 -3.52 -1.46 -6.51
CA VAL A 47 -4.10 -1.90 -7.78
C VAL A 47 -4.82 -3.22 -7.54
N ASP A 48 -6.04 -3.29 -8.04
CA ASP A 48 -6.92 -4.46 -7.95
C ASP A 48 -7.59 -4.64 -9.31
N ALA A 49 -7.92 -5.87 -9.69
CA ALA A 49 -8.53 -6.14 -11.00
C ALA A 49 -9.95 -5.55 -11.09
N GLU A 50 -10.66 -5.54 -9.96
CA GLU A 50 -12.07 -5.15 -9.87
C GLU A 50 -12.27 -3.66 -9.52
N HIS A 51 -11.20 -2.95 -9.17
CA HIS A 51 -11.31 -1.58 -8.65
C HIS A 51 -10.33 -0.63 -9.32
N THR A 52 -10.73 0.65 -9.39
CA THR A 52 -9.83 1.71 -9.84
C THR A 52 -8.61 1.79 -8.91
N PRO A 53 -7.40 2.05 -9.45
CA PRO A 53 -6.22 2.21 -8.63
C PRO A 53 -6.43 3.27 -7.55
N ARG A 54 -6.21 2.87 -6.30
CA ARG A 54 -6.46 3.71 -5.14
C ARG A 54 -5.15 4.14 -4.51
N ARG A 55 -4.93 5.44 -4.32
CA ARG A 55 -3.76 5.93 -3.58
C ARG A 55 -3.81 5.46 -2.13
N LEU A 56 -2.69 4.95 -1.65
CA LEU A 56 -2.50 4.60 -0.25
C LEU A 56 -1.92 5.79 0.51
N THR A 57 -2.67 6.21 1.52
CA THR A 57 -2.36 7.19 2.56
C THR A 57 -2.67 6.58 3.93
N LYS A 58 -2.22 7.22 5.02
CA LYS A 58 -2.55 6.77 6.39
C LYS A 58 -4.05 6.62 6.60
N ASP A 59 -4.85 7.56 6.12
CA ASP A 59 -6.31 7.55 6.26
C ASP A 59 -6.92 6.40 5.47
N SER A 60 -6.49 6.20 4.21
CA SER A 60 -7.00 5.10 3.40
C SER A 60 -6.66 3.72 3.97
N LEU A 61 -5.54 3.57 4.70
CA LEU A 61 -5.19 2.32 5.37
C LEU A 61 -6.12 2.04 6.56
N ALA A 62 -6.57 3.07 7.28
CA ALA A 62 -7.57 2.91 8.32
C ALA A 62 -8.92 2.45 7.74
N GLU A 63 -9.35 3.06 6.63
CA GLU A 63 -10.58 2.66 5.93
C GLU A 63 -10.51 1.24 5.37
N LEU A 64 -9.40 0.88 4.72
CA LEU A 64 -9.22 -0.44 4.10
C LEU A 64 -9.11 -1.58 5.13
N ARG A 65 -8.70 -1.28 6.37
CA ARG A 65 -8.79 -2.24 7.48
C ARG A 65 -10.23 -2.53 7.88
N GLY A 66 -11.07 -1.49 7.94
CA GLY A 66 -12.49 -1.61 8.32
C GLY A 66 -13.40 -2.16 7.22
N SER A 67 -12.99 -2.04 5.96
CA SER A 67 -13.74 -2.53 4.79
C SER A 67 -13.53 -4.03 4.51
N ALA A 68 -12.88 -4.77 5.40
CA ALA A 68 -12.76 -6.21 5.34
C ALA A 68 -14.08 -6.88 5.76
N VAL A 69 -15.08 -6.83 4.88
CA VAL A 69 -16.34 -7.57 4.97
C VAL A 69 -16.47 -8.44 3.74
#